data_AF-A0A957ZK70-F1
#
_entry.id   AF-A0A957ZK70-F1
#
_cell.length_a   1.000
_cell.length_b   1.000
_cell.length_c   1.000
_cell.angle_alpha   90.00
_cell.angle_beta   90.00
_cell.angle_gamma   90.00
#
_symmetry.space_group_name_H-M   'P 1'
#
loop_
_entity.id
_entity.type
_entity.pdbx_description
1 polymer ?
#
loop_
_entity_poly.entity_id
_entity_poly.type
_entity_poly.pdbx_seq_one_letter_code
_entity_poly.pdbx_strand_id
1 'polypeptide(L)'
;MTTTEPNAASPALARHGTPDWTWQQHAFRAMNTGIAVAVYARQAGHGEAVETLFRRNEQCMSRFLPDSDLALLNREPAGSTCVSAGLFDALEVALWAASISGGLYDPTILGDLEAAGYDRSFEYVARRAGYQWPVAAELAGTPHVTRRRTADYTAVSLERATRQVSRPAGV
;
A
#
# COMPACT_ATOMS: atom_id res chain seq x y z
N MET A 1 49.72 53.79 43.53
CA MET A 1 49.96 53.50 42.11
C MET A 1 49.54 52.04 41.91
N THR A 2 48.25 51.84 41.69
CA THR A 2 47.57 50.54 41.65
C THR A 2 47.51 50.07 40.21
N THR A 3 48.24 49.01 39.89
CA THR A 3 48.21 48.38 38.56
C THR A 3 47.10 47.34 38.54
N THR A 4 46.02 47.64 37.83
CA THR A 4 44.88 46.73 37.61
C THR A 4 45.21 45.81 36.43
N GLU A 5 45.25 44.49 36.67
CA GLU A 5 45.33 43.49 35.59
C GLU A 5 44.01 43.44 34.78
N PRO A 6 44.07 43.26 33.45
CA PRO A 6 42.88 43.07 32.64
C PRO A 6 42.33 41.64 32.80
N ASN A 7 41.10 41.56 33.29
CA ASN A 7 40.27 40.36 33.34
C ASN A 7 40.04 39.79 31.93
N ALA A 8 40.70 38.67 31.61
CA ALA A 8 40.50 37.93 30.39
C ALA A 8 39.09 37.30 30.40
N ALA A 9 38.17 37.89 29.65
CA ALA A 9 36.85 37.34 29.44
C ALA A 9 36.95 35.92 28.85
N SER A 10 36.40 34.94 29.57
CA SER A 10 36.20 33.59 29.05
C SER A 10 35.39 33.66 27.76
N PRO A 11 35.77 32.93 26.68
CA PRO A 11 34.96 32.90 25.48
C PRO A 11 33.61 32.29 25.84
N ALA A 12 32.54 33.04 25.60
CA ALA A 12 31.18 32.54 25.71
C ALA A 12 31.09 31.26 24.85
N LEU A 13 30.77 30.13 25.47
CA LEU A 13 30.46 28.91 24.74
C LEU A 13 29.36 29.28 23.74
N ALA A 14 29.68 29.26 22.45
CA ALA A 14 28.68 29.35 21.41
C ALA A 14 27.66 28.27 21.72
N ARG A 15 26.42 28.69 22.02
CA ARG A 15 25.29 27.77 22.12
C ARG A 15 25.17 27.19 20.72
N HIS A 16 25.76 26.02 20.49
CA HIS A 16 25.45 25.23 19.31
C HIS A 16 23.94 25.06 19.36
N GLY A 17 23.23 25.77 18.47
CA GLY A 17 21.78 25.73 18.41
C GLY A 17 21.38 24.26 18.43
N THR A 18 20.61 23.86 19.43
CA THR A 18 20.00 22.54 19.46
C THR A 18 19.44 22.31 18.07
N PRO A 19 19.78 21.21 17.36
CA PRO A 19 19.14 20.95 16.09
C PRO A 19 17.63 21.02 16.32
N ASP A 20 16.93 21.94 15.66
CA ASP A 20 15.50 22.20 15.87
C ASP A 20 14.69 21.02 15.35
N TRP A 21 14.68 19.93 16.11
CA TRP A 21 13.79 18.81 15.89
C TRP A 21 12.40 19.21 16.33
N THR A 22 11.44 19.08 15.43
CA THR A 22 10.05 19.42 15.70
C THR A 22 9.13 18.29 15.26
N TRP A 23 8.00 18.16 15.95
CA TRP A 23 6.92 17.28 15.50
C TRP A 23 6.25 17.89 14.29
N GLN A 24 6.12 17.11 13.23
CA GLN A 24 5.46 17.46 11.99
C GLN A 24 4.32 16.46 11.75
N GLN A 25 3.18 16.96 11.30
CA GLN A 25 2.01 16.14 11.00
C GLN A 25 1.57 16.38 9.56
N HIS A 26 1.15 15.32 8.89
CA HIS A 26 0.57 15.36 7.54
C HIS A 26 -0.58 14.37 7.46
N ALA A 27 -1.64 14.74 6.75
CA ALA A 27 -2.80 13.87 6.58
C ALA A 27 -3.32 13.97 5.14
N PHE A 28 -3.66 12.83 4.56
CA PHE A 28 -4.14 12.75 3.18
C PHE A 28 -5.03 11.51 3.00
N ARG A 29 -5.72 11.42 1.85
CA ARG A 29 -6.46 10.22 1.45
C ARG A 29 -5.81 9.53 0.26
N ALA A 30 -5.60 8.23 0.36
CA ALA A 30 -5.13 7.36 -0.73
C ALA A 30 -5.65 5.94 -0.49
N MET A 31 -5.76 5.12 -1.55
CA MET A 31 -6.17 3.72 -1.48
C MET A 31 -7.51 3.51 -0.72
N ASN A 32 -8.45 4.45 -0.95
CA ASN A 32 -9.75 4.55 -0.29
C ASN A 32 -9.71 4.63 1.27
N THR A 33 -8.57 4.99 1.86
CA THR A 33 -8.44 5.16 3.32
C THR A 33 -7.92 6.56 3.68
N GLY A 34 -8.07 6.96 4.94
CA GLY A 34 -7.44 8.15 5.52
C GLY A 34 -6.11 7.79 6.16
N ILE A 35 -5.06 8.53 5.84
CA ILE A 35 -3.69 8.29 6.32
C ILE A 35 -3.25 9.50 7.14
N ALA A 36 -2.72 9.22 8.33
CA ALA A 36 -2.11 10.22 9.19
C ALA A 36 -0.63 9.87 9.40
N VAL A 37 0.22 10.88 9.24
CA VAL A 37 1.67 10.78 9.36
C VAL A 37 2.12 11.74 10.44
N ALA A 38 2.89 11.24 11.41
CA ALA A 38 3.54 12.06 12.43
C ALA A 38 5.03 11.72 12.45
N VAL A 39 5.88 12.73 12.26
CA VAL A 39 7.34 12.57 12.17
C VAL A 39 8.01 13.60 13.07
N TYR A 40 8.97 13.15 13.88
CA TYR A 40 9.87 14.04 14.61
C TYR A 40 11.15 14.21 13.77
N ALA A 41 11.33 15.37 13.15
CA ALA A 41 12.41 15.61 12.20
C ALA A 41 12.93 17.05 12.23
N ARG A 42 14.14 17.26 11.71
CA ARG A 42 14.74 18.60 11.52
C ARG A 42 14.25 19.32 10.26
N GLN A 43 13.97 18.57 9.19
CA GLN A 43 13.56 19.12 7.90
C GLN A 43 12.07 18.88 7.68
N ALA A 44 11.39 19.84 7.05
CA ALA A 44 10.02 19.68 6.56
C ALA A 44 9.97 18.79 5.30
N GLY A 45 8.77 18.38 4.87
CA GLY A 45 8.58 17.66 3.59
C GLY A 45 8.43 16.14 3.70
N HIS A 46 8.65 15.56 4.88
CA HIS A 46 8.57 14.10 5.07
C HIS A 46 7.14 13.56 4.89
N GLY A 47 6.12 14.33 5.29
CA GLY A 47 4.72 13.94 5.11
C GLY A 47 4.33 13.84 3.64
N GLU A 48 4.74 14.82 2.85
CA GLU A 48 4.52 14.89 1.41
C GLU A 48 5.29 13.78 0.66
N ALA A 49 6.50 13.45 1.13
CA ALA A 49 7.25 12.32 0.60
C ALA A 49 6.52 10.98 0.86
N VAL A 50 5.93 10.81 2.06
CA VAL A 50 5.08 9.65 2.36
C VAL A 50 3.84 9.64 1.47
N GLU A 51 3.14 10.76 1.30
CA GLU A 51 2.00 10.83 0.38
C GLU A 51 2.40 10.41 -1.05
N THR A 52 3.53 10.90 -1.54
CA THR A 52 4.06 10.53 -2.86
C THR A 52 4.30 9.02 -2.98
N LEU A 53 4.82 8.39 -1.93
CA LEU A 53 4.99 6.92 -1.88
C LEU A 53 3.65 6.19 -1.99
N PHE A 54 2.63 6.66 -1.27
CA PHE A 54 1.28 6.08 -1.34
C PHE A 54 0.66 6.23 -2.73
N ARG A 55 0.79 7.40 -3.36
CA ARG A 55 0.31 7.63 -4.74
C ARG A 55 1.01 6.70 -5.73
N ARG A 56 2.32 6.51 -5.60
CA ARG A 56 3.10 5.61 -6.46
C ARG A 56 2.64 4.16 -6.30
N ASN A 57 2.42 3.71 -5.06
CA ASN A 57 1.95 2.35 -4.80
C ASN A 57 0.51 2.15 -5.31
N GLU A 58 -0.36 3.15 -5.16
CA GLU A 58 -1.72 3.12 -5.71
C GLU A 58 -1.71 3.04 -7.24
N GLN A 59 -0.85 3.81 -7.91
CA GLN A 59 -0.66 3.72 -9.37
C GLN A 59 -0.11 2.35 -9.81
N CYS A 60 0.58 1.62 -8.93
CA CYS A 60 1.14 0.32 -9.27
C CYS A 60 0.15 -0.83 -9.02
N MET A 61 -0.52 -0.79 -7.87
CA MET A 61 -1.23 -1.95 -7.29
C MET A 61 -2.75 -1.78 -7.26
N SER A 62 -3.29 -0.67 -7.76
CA SER A 62 -4.74 -0.50 -7.81
C SER A 62 -5.36 -1.44 -8.84
N ARG A 63 -6.55 -1.95 -8.55
CA ARG A 63 -7.40 -2.63 -9.54
C ARG A 63 -8.48 -1.71 -10.12
N PHE A 64 -8.56 -0.48 -9.61
CA PHE A 64 -9.61 0.48 -9.94
C PHE A 64 -9.12 1.67 -10.75
N LEU A 65 -7.84 2.04 -10.61
CA LEU A 65 -7.22 3.03 -11.47
C LEU A 65 -6.97 2.39 -12.84
N PRO A 66 -7.62 2.87 -13.92
CA PRO A 66 -7.60 2.16 -15.20
C PRO A 66 -6.21 2.04 -15.83
N ASP A 67 -5.31 2.93 -15.47
CA ASP A 67 -3.94 3.08 -15.97
C ASP A 67 -2.89 2.57 -14.98
N SER A 68 -3.31 1.89 -13.91
CA SER A 68 -2.38 1.25 -12.98
C SER A 68 -1.79 -0.04 -13.53
N ASP A 69 -0.56 -0.36 -13.13
CA ASP A 69 0.15 -1.53 -13.64
C ASP A 69 -0.65 -2.83 -13.43
N LEU A 70 -1.24 -3.02 -12.25
CA LEU A 70 -2.05 -4.20 -11.94
C LEU A 70 -3.34 -4.24 -12.77
N ALA A 71 -4.03 -3.12 -12.96
CA ALA A 71 -5.24 -3.08 -13.79
C ALA A 71 -4.92 -3.36 -15.27
N LEU A 72 -3.78 -2.87 -15.77
CA LEU A 72 -3.29 -3.19 -17.11
C LEU A 72 -2.97 -4.67 -17.22
N LEU A 73 -2.20 -5.22 -16.27
CA LEU A 73 -1.92 -6.64 -16.21
C LEU A 73 -3.23 -7.41 -16.26
N ASN A 74 -4.21 -7.16 -15.37
CA ASN A 74 -5.50 -7.89 -15.35
C ASN A 74 -6.31 -7.87 -16.66
N ARG A 75 -6.07 -6.92 -17.57
CA ARG A 75 -6.70 -6.89 -18.90
C ARG A 75 -5.94 -7.66 -19.97
N GLU A 76 -4.64 -7.87 -19.76
CA GLU A 76 -3.83 -8.67 -20.67
C GLU A 76 -4.35 -10.11 -20.72
N PRO A 77 -4.39 -10.74 -21.90
CA PRO A 77 -4.73 -12.15 -22.04
C PRO A 77 -3.87 -13.04 -21.15
N ALA A 78 -4.37 -14.24 -20.86
CA ALA A 78 -3.58 -15.27 -20.19
C ALA A 78 -2.27 -15.53 -20.94
N GLY A 79 -1.21 -15.82 -20.19
CA GLY A 79 0.13 -15.99 -20.75
C GLY A 79 1.18 -15.27 -19.94
N SER A 80 2.29 -14.93 -20.61
CA SER A 80 3.46 -14.29 -20.02
C SER A 80 3.49 -12.80 -20.37
N THR A 81 3.49 -11.95 -19.35
CA THR A 81 3.45 -10.49 -19.49
C THR A 81 4.56 -9.85 -18.68
N CYS A 82 5.28 -8.90 -19.28
CA CYS A 82 6.33 -8.15 -18.61
C CYS A 82 5.69 -7.02 -17.81
N VAL A 83 6.08 -6.89 -16.54
CA VAL A 83 5.49 -5.89 -15.63
C VAL A 83 6.54 -4.91 -15.11
N SER A 84 6.08 -3.82 -14.50
CA SER A 84 6.96 -2.87 -13.84
C SER A 84 7.72 -3.55 -12.69
N ALA A 85 8.87 -2.99 -12.32
CA ALA A 85 9.63 -3.49 -11.16
C ALA A 85 8.82 -3.44 -9.86
N GLY A 86 8.03 -2.36 -9.68
CA GLY A 86 7.20 -2.20 -8.49
C GLY A 86 6.10 -3.27 -8.39
N LEU A 87 5.45 -3.59 -9.51
CA LEU A 87 4.41 -4.62 -9.52
C LEU A 87 5.04 -6.02 -9.33
N PHE A 88 6.19 -6.27 -9.97
CA PHE A 88 6.91 -7.53 -9.82
C PHE A 88 7.28 -7.82 -8.36
N ASP A 89 7.90 -6.84 -7.68
CA ASP A 89 8.28 -7.00 -6.26
C ASP A 89 7.05 -7.20 -5.36
N ALA A 90 5.93 -6.53 -5.66
CA ALA A 90 4.67 -6.73 -4.94
C ALA A 90 4.08 -8.14 -5.15
N LEU A 91 4.14 -8.66 -6.38
CA LEU A 91 3.69 -10.01 -6.72
C LEU A 91 4.53 -11.08 -6.04
N GLU A 92 5.86 -10.91 -5.96
CA GLU A 92 6.71 -11.85 -5.23
C GLU A 92 6.33 -11.92 -3.75
N VAL A 93 6.11 -10.78 -3.10
CA VAL A 93 5.68 -10.74 -1.70
C VAL A 93 4.30 -11.38 -1.54
N ALA A 94 3.36 -11.10 -2.45
CA ALA A 94 2.02 -11.66 -2.41
C ALA A 94 2.02 -13.19 -2.60
N LEU A 95 2.76 -13.73 -3.58
CA LEU A 95 2.84 -15.18 -3.80
C LEU A 95 3.62 -15.88 -2.67
N TRP A 96 4.65 -15.23 -2.11
CA TRP A 96 5.30 -15.70 -0.90
C TRP A 96 4.32 -15.78 0.28
N ALA A 97 3.53 -14.72 0.52
CA ALA A 97 2.52 -14.69 1.57
C ALA A 97 1.45 -15.78 1.37
N ALA A 98 1.04 -16.04 0.13
CA ALA A 98 0.11 -17.11 -0.19
C ALA A 98 0.70 -18.49 0.13
N SER A 99 1.95 -18.71 -0.25
CA SER A 99 2.70 -19.94 0.03
C SER A 99 2.84 -20.22 1.52
N ILE A 100 3.36 -19.27 2.31
CA ILE A 100 3.59 -19.48 3.76
C ILE A 100 2.29 -19.63 4.56
N SER A 101 1.17 -19.13 4.03
CA SER A 101 -0.14 -19.22 4.67
C SER A 101 -0.94 -20.43 4.21
N GLY A 102 -0.40 -21.26 3.30
CA GLY A 102 -1.12 -22.40 2.73
C GLY A 102 -2.39 -22.02 1.97
N GLY A 103 -2.40 -20.82 1.35
CA GLY A 103 -3.55 -20.30 0.61
C GLY A 103 -4.64 -19.62 1.45
N LEU A 104 -4.42 -19.40 2.76
CA LEU A 104 -5.31 -18.56 3.58
C LEU A 104 -5.33 -17.12 3.05
N TYR A 105 -4.16 -16.60 2.70
CA TYR A 105 -4.04 -15.44 1.81
C TYR A 105 -3.89 -15.95 0.37
N ASP A 106 -4.61 -15.35 -0.58
CA ASP A 106 -4.50 -15.68 -2.00
C ASP A 106 -4.71 -14.42 -2.86
N PRO A 107 -3.69 -13.95 -3.61
CA PRO A 107 -3.80 -12.76 -4.44
C PRO A 107 -4.55 -12.99 -5.76
N THR A 108 -4.92 -14.23 -6.09
CA THR A 108 -5.54 -14.61 -7.38
C THR A 108 -7.07 -14.65 -7.33
N ILE A 109 -7.66 -14.05 -6.30
CA ILE A 109 -9.11 -14.06 -6.05
C ILE A 109 -9.90 -13.01 -6.84
N LEU A 110 -9.31 -12.37 -7.86
CA LEU A 110 -9.98 -11.27 -8.59
C LEU A 110 -11.35 -11.71 -9.14
N GLY A 111 -11.41 -12.85 -9.84
CA GLY A 111 -12.66 -13.36 -10.40
C GLY A 111 -13.69 -13.72 -9.32
N ASP A 112 -13.26 -14.19 -8.16
CA ASP A 112 -14.14 -14.49 -7.02
C ASP A 112 -14.70 -13.20 -6.39
N LEU A 113 -13.87 -12.14 -6.28
CA LEU A 113 -14.29 -10.82 -5.79
C LEU A 113 -15.31 -10.16 -6.73
N GLU A 114 -15.07 -10.20 -8.04
CA GLU A 114 -15.99 -9.64 -9.05
C GLU A 114 -17.32 -10.40 -9.07
N ALA A 115 -17.27 -11.74 -9.01
CA ALA A 115 -18.48 -12.57 -8.93
C ALA A 115 -19.29 -12.33 -7.65
N ALA A 116 -18.63 -11.98 -6.54
CA ALA A 116 -19.28 -11.54 -5.31
C ALA A 116 -19.84 -10.11 -5.37
N GLY A 117 -19.65 -9.39 -6.49
CA GLY A 117 -20.15 -8.04 -6.71
C GLY A 117 -19.18 -6.93 -6.30
N TYR A 118 -17.93 -7.26 -5.95
CA TYR A 118 -16.89 -6.28 -5.65
C TYR A 118 -16.12 -5.87 -6.91
N ASP A 119 -16.84 -5.43 -7.94
CA ASP A 119 -16.31 -5.05 -9.27
C ASP A 119 -15.86 -3.57 -9.37
N ARG A 120 -16.06 -2.79 -8.30
CA ARG A 120 -15.76 -1.34 -8.23
C ARG A 120 -15.27 -0.97 -6.84
N SER A 121 -14.69 0.22 -6.68
CA SER A 121 -14.21 0.68 -5.37
C SER A 121 -15.37 0.81 -4.38
N PHE A 122 -15.04 0.66 -3.09
CA PHE A 122 -16.03 0.39 -2.04
C PHE A 122 -17.06 1.51 -1.90
N GLU A 123 -16.68 2.77 -2.11
CA GLU A 123 -17.58 3.92 -2.11
C GLU A 123 -18.70 3.80 -3.16
N TYR A 124 -18.44 3.14 -4.29
CA TYR A 124 -19.44 2.89 -5.31
C TYR A 124 -20.23 1.61 -5.06
N VAL A 125 -19.64 0.59 -4.42
CA VAL A 125 -20.35 -0.61 -3.99
C VAL A 125 -21.40 -0.27 -2.93
N ALA A 126 -20.99 0.45 -1.87
CA ALA A 126 -21.88 0.86 -0.78
C ALA A 126 -23.07 1.67 -1.31
N ARG A 127 -22.80 2.59 -2.25
CA ARG A 127 -23.83 3.38 -2.92
C ARG A 127 -24.79 2.53 -3.75
N ARG A 128 -24.29 1.56 -4.52
CA ARG A 128 -25.12 0.67 -5.35
C ARG A 128 -26.04 -0.20 -4.50
N ALA A 129 -25.53 -0.72 -3.39
CA ALA A 129 -26.24 -1.68 -2.56
C ALA A 129 -27.20 -1.01 -1.55
N GLY A 130 -27.25 0.32 -1.48
CA GLY A 130 -27.97 1.03 -0.41
C GLY A 130 -27.51 0.59 0.99
N TYR A 131 -26.28 0.09 1.09
CA TYR A 131 -25.82 -0.73 2.20
C TYR A 131 -25.50 0.16 3.39
N GLN A 132 -26.36 0.14 4.41
CA GLN A 132 -26.05 0.67 5.72
C GLN A 132 -25.37 -0.44 6.52
N TRP A 133 -24.17 -0.20 7.03
CA TRP A 133 -23.46 -1.19 7.85
C TRP A 133 -24.22 -1.39 9.17
N PRO A 134 -24.88 -2.53 9.40
CA PRO A 134 -25.38 -2.84 10.73
C PRO A 134 -24.15 -3.20 11.57
N VAL A 135 -23.98 -2.58 12.74
CA VAL A 135 -23.06 -3.12 13.75
C VAL A 135 -23.48 -4.57 13.97
N ALA A 136 -22.56 -5.52 13.73
CA ALA A 136 -22.89 -6.94 13.56
C ALA A 136 -23.65 -7.52 14.76
N ALA A 137 -24.98 -7.53 14.68
CA ALA A 137 -25.82 -8.44 15.42
C ALA A 137 -25.94 -9.70 14.56
N GLU A 138 -25.09 -10.68 14.89
CA GLU A 138 -25.13 -12.07 14.45
C GLU A 138 -24.98 -12.37 12.95
N LEU A 139 -23.80 -12.92 12.60
CA LEU A 139 -23.57 -13.74 11.40
C LEU A 139 -24.26 -15.12 11.50
N ALA A 140 -25.46 -15.18 12.07
CA ALA A 140 -26.23 -16.42 12.15
C ALA A 140 -26.98 -16.63 10.84
N GLY A 141 -26.57 -17.63 10.05
CA GLY A 141 -27.22 -17.98 8.78
C GLY A 141 -26.54 -17.43 7.52
N THR A 142 -25.26 -17.04 7.59
CA THR A 142 -24.50 -16.63 6.41
C THR A 142 -24.50 -17.78 5.39
N PRO A 143 -24.85 -17.54 4.11
CA PRO A 143 -24.79 -18.58 3.09
C PRO A 143 -23.38 -19.17 3.05
N HIS A 144 -23.29 -20.49 3.23
CA HIS A 144 -22.04 -21.21 2.99
C HIS A 144 -21.71 -21.06 1.51
N VAL A 145 -20.66 -20.30 1.21
CA VAL A 145 -20.12 -20.20 -0.16
C VAL A 145 -19.55 -21.57 -0.50
N THR A 146 -20.34 -22.39 -1.20
CA THR A 146 -19.96 -23.72 -1.70
C THR A 146 -19.20 -23.65 -3.03
N ARG A 147 -18.92 -22.44 -3.52
CA ARG A 147 -18.27 -22.26 -4.81
C ARG A 147 -16.84 -22.80 -4.74
N ARG A 148 -16.51 -23.67 -5.69
CA ARG A 148 -15.13 -24.13 -5.92
C ARG A 148 -14.27 -22.89 -6.17
N ARG A 149 -13.20 -22.70 -5.39
CA ARG A 149 -12.23 -21.62 -5.62
C ARG A 149 -11.80 -21.65 -7.09
N THR A 150 -11.93 -20.52 -7.76
CA THR A 150 -11.37 -20.31 -9.09
C THR A 150 -9.93 -19.79 -9.00
N ALA A 151 -9.59 -19.19 -7.84
CA ALA A 151 -8.25 -18.75 -7.46
C ALA A 151 -7.28 -19.91 -7.25
N ASP A 152 -6.11 -19.82 -7.86
CA ASP A 152 -4.98 -20.71 -7.64
C ASP A 152 -3.66 -19.94 -7.81
N TYR A 153 -3.12 -19.45 -6.70
CA TYR A 153 -1.83 -18.76 -6.69
C TYR A 153 -0.66 -19.65 -7.13
N THR A 154 -0.80 -20.98 -7.06
CA THR A 154 0.26 -21.92 -7.49
C THR A 154 0.39 -21.99 -9.00
N ALA A 155 -0.63 -21.54 -9.74
CA ALA A 155 -0.61 -21.44 -11.19
C ALA A 155 0.10 -20.18 -11.71
N VAL A 156 0.53 -19.26 -10.83
CA VAL A 156 1.29 -18.06 -11.18
C VAL A 156 2.78 -18.31 -11.01
N SER A 157 3.56 -18.01 -12.05
CA SER A 157 5.03 -18.08 -11.99
C SER A 157 5.66 -16.73 -12.31
N LEU A 158 6.74 -16.39 -11.60
CA LEU A 158 7.46 -15.13 -11.77
C LEU A 158 8.91 -15.40 -12.24
N GLU A 159 9.36 -14.67 -13.26
CA GLU A 159 10.75 -14.71 -13.74
C GLU A 159 11.42 -13.34 -13.51
N ARG A 160 12.33 -13.26 -12.52
CA ARG A 160 12.90 -11.98 -12.09
C ARG A 160 13.83 -11.32 -13.10
N ALA A 161 14.60 -12.10 -13.85
CA ALA A 161 15.56 -11.55 -14.82
C ALA A 161 14.88 -10.70 -15.90
N THR A 162 13.69 -11.12 -16.32
CA THR A 162 12.89 -10.51 -17.38
C THR A 162 11.67 -9.73 -16.84
N ARG A 163 11.35 -9.89 -15.55
CA ARG A 163 10.12 -9.42 -14.88
C ARG A 163 8.85 -9.93 -15.55
N GLN A 164 8.90 -11.19 -16.00
CA GLN A 164 7.74 -11.84 -16.60
C GLN A 164 6.85 -12.44 -15.52
N VAL A 165 5.55 -12.22 -15.67
CA VAL A 165 4.48 -12.85 -14.89
C VAL A 165 3.74 -13.79 -15.82
N SER A 166 3.72 -15.08 -15.51
CA SER A 166 2.94 -16.05 -16.27
C SER A 166 1.77 -16.55 -15.44
N ARG A 167 0.57 -16.55 -16.01
CA ARG A 167 -0.67 -16.98 -15.33
C ARG A 167 -1.72 -17.53 -16.30
N PRO A 168 -2.60 -18.44 -15.84
CA PRO A 168 -3.70 -18.95 -16.65
C PRO A 168 -4.81 -17.91 -16.81
N ALA A 169 -5.80 -18.22 -17.63
CA ALA A 169 -6.99 -17.37 -17.77
C ALA A 169 -7.79 -17.34 -16.46
N GLY A 170 -8.26 -16.15 -16.08
CA GLY A 170 -9.07 -15.95 -14.88
C GLY A 170 -8.28 -15.77 -13.58
N VAL A 171 -6.95 -15.61 -13.67
CA VAL A 171 -6.01 -15.34 -12.57
C VAL A 171 -5.31 -13.99 -12.75
#